data_AF-A0A7Y1X9J3-F1
#
_entry.id   AF-A0A7Y1X9J3-F1
#
_cell.length_a   1.000
_cell.length_b   1.000
_cell.length_c   1.000
_cell.angle_alpha   90.00
_cell.angle_beta   90.00
_cell.angle_gamma   90.00
#
_symmetry.space_group_name_H-M   'P 1'
#
loop_
_entity.id
_entity.type
_entity.pdbx_description
1 polymer ?
#
loop_
_entity_poly.entity_id
_entity_poly.type
_entity_poly.pdbx_seq_one_letter_code
_entity_poly.pdbx_strand_id
1 'polypeptide(L)'
;MSLGVVTALDDLYEGVVMDPDTWTDERMQEWMASIDGESVDKEAIKVLTRGIRRAQRMRTYWTGRAGGPPDWRSRVDQSLAGQAWRVSLDLAKWSLAKNPDPAVFGIMAERFRWVKFEPYPLNYETWIAQYSGPQ
;
A
#
# COMPACT_ATOMS: atom_id res chain seq x y z
N MET A 1 -3.40 6.26 14.55
CA MET A 1 -2.53 6.96 13.57
C MET A 1 -1.77 6.01 12.63
N SER A 2 -2.19 4.74 12.46
CA SER A 2 -1.43 3.72 11.71
C SER A 2 -2.16 3.20 10.45
N LEU A 3 -3.50 3.19 10.46
CA LEU A 3 -4.33 2.81 9.31
C LEU A 3 -4.32 3.85 8.17
N GLY A 4 -4.15 5.14 8.52
CA GLY A 4 -4.23 6.26 7.57
C GLY A 4 -3.21 6.15 6.44
N VAL A 5 -1.93 5.95 6.77
CA VAL A 5 -0.83 5.90 5.78
C VAL A 5 -0.94 4.69 4.84
N VAL A 6 -1.40 3.53 5.33
CA VAL A 6 -1.61 2.33 4.49
C VAL A 6 -2.78 2.55 3.54
N THR A 7 -3.88 3.11 4.05
CA THR A 7 -5.07 3.42 3.24
C THR A 7 -4.77 4.49 2.20
N ALA A 8 -4.00 5.53 2.56
CA ALA A 8 -3.60 6.58 1.64
C ALA A 8 -2.80 6.04 0.44
N LEU A 9 -1.95 5.02 0.65
CA LEU A 9 -1.23 4.35 -0.45
C LEU A 9 -2.19 3.56 -1.35
N ASP A 10 -3.18 2.88 -0.77
CA ASP A 10 -4.22 2.19 -1.54
C ASP A 10 -5.06 3.19 -2.35
N ASP A 11 -5.42 4.35 -1.77
CA ASP A 11 -6.15 5.43 -2.46
C ASP A 11 -5.33 6.00 -3.64
N LEU A 12 -4.01 6.16 -3.46
CA LEU A 12 -3.11 6.53 -4.55
C LEU A 12 -3.14 5.48 -5.66
N TYR A 13 -3.03 4.20 -5.30
CA TYR A 13 -3.01 3.10 -6.26
C TYR A 13 -4.33 2.97 -7.02
N GLU A 14 -5.45 3.03 -6.31
CA GLU A 14 -6.78 3.06 -6.89
C GLU A 14 -6.93 4.23 -7.87
N GLY A 15 -6.58 5.43 -7.41
CA GLY A 15 -6.65 6.63 -8.24
C GLY A 15 -5.88 6.50 -9.56
N VAL A 16 -4.61 6.07 -9.51
CA VAL A 16 -3.77 6.02 -10.72
C VAL A 16 -4.17 4.92 -11.71
N VAL A 17 -4.86 3.86 -11.27
CA VAL A 17 -5.31 2.78 -12.17
C VAL A 17 -6.74 2.99 -12.67
N MET A 18 -7.56 3.71 -11.91
CA MET A 18 -8.95 4.00 -12.27
C MET A 18 -9.07 5.25 -13.13
N ASP A 19 -8.23 6.26 -12.87
CA ASP A 19 -8.25 7.53 -13.57
C ASP A 19 -6.83 8.07 -13.79
N PRO A 20 -5.99 7.37 -14.58
CA PRO A 20 -4.58 7.68 -14.75
C PRO A 20 -4.32 9.11 -15.27
N ASP A 21 -5.24 9.65 -16.06
CA ASP A 21 -5.07 10.92 -16.75
C ASP A 21 -5.24 12.13 -15.80
N THR A 22 -5.90 11.95 -14.65
CA THR A 22 -6.01 13.00 -13.62
C THR A 22 -4.89 12.98 -12.59
N TRP A 23 -4.00 11.99 -12.64
CA TRP A 23 -2.86 11.86 -11.73
C TRP A 23 -1.57 12.43 -12.33
N THR A 24 -1.44 13.76 -12.34
CA THR A 24 -0.21 14.43 -12.76
C THR A 24 0.96 14.20 -11.79
N ASP A 25 2.19 14.48 -12.24
CA ASP A 25 3.36 14.42 -11.35
C ASP A 25 3.22 15.41 -10.19
N GLU A 26 2.66 16.59 -10.42
CA GLU A 26 2.36 17.60 -9.40
C GLU A 26 1.40 17.05 -8.34
N ARG A 27 0.29 16.43 -8.76
CA ARG A 27 -0.68 15.83 -7.85
C ARG A 27 -0.09 14.70 -7.00
N MET A 28 0.84 13.92 -7.57
CA MET A 28 1.57 12.90 -6.79
C MET A 28 2.53 13.51 -5.76
N GLN A 29 3.15 14.65 -6.07
CA GLN A 29 3.98 15.38 -5.11
C GLN A 29 3.14 16.01 -3.99
N GLU A 30 1.99 16.61 -4.33
CA GLU A 30 1.04 17.14 -3.36
C GLU A 30 0.52 16.04 -2.43
N TRP A 31 0.18 14.88 -2.97
CA TRP A 31 -0.18 13.71 -2.17
C TRP A 31 0.95 13.32 -1.21
N MET A 32 2.21 13.26 -1.66
CA MET A 32 3.35 12.93 -0.79
C MET A 32 3.52 13.95 0.33
N ALA A 33 3.40 15.24 0.01
CA ALA A 33 3.49 16.32 0.99
C ALA A 33 2.34 16.27 2.01
N SER A 34 1.15 15.82 1.61
CA SER A 34 0.01 15.65 2.52
C SER A 34 0.26 14.57 3.58
N ILE A 35 1.00 13.51 3.24
CA ILE A 35 1.38 12.45 4.18
C ILE A 35 2.50 12.89 5.12
N ASP A 36 3.41 13.75 4.67
CA ASP A 36 4.51 14.27 5.51
C ASP A 36 3.98 15.10 6.70
N GLY A 37 2.77 15.66 6.58
CA GLY A 37 2.04 16.28 7.70
C GLY A 37 1.61 15.31 8.80
N GLU A 38 1.63 14.00 8.54
CA GLU A 38 1.19 12.93 9.45
C GLU A 38 2.36 12.27 10.22
N SER A 39 3.37 13.00 10.71
CA SER A 39 4.40 12.47 11.63
C SER A 39 5.04 11.10 11.25
N VAL A 40 5.21 10.82 9.95
CA VAL A 40 5.82 9.59 9.45
C VAL A 40 7.33 9.61 9.63
N ASP A 41 7.93 8.48 10.02
CA ASP A 41 9.38 8.39 10.19
C ASP A 41 10.11 8.15 8.85
N LYS A 42 11.45 8.25 8.87
CA LYS A 42 12.29 8.06 7.68
C LYS A 42 12.14 6.69 7.02
N GLU A 43 11.73 5.67 7.76
CA GLU A 43 11.51 4.34 7.21
C GLU A 43 10.23 4.32 6.38
N ALA A 44 9.13 4.85 6.93
CA ALA A 44 7.88 5.04 6.19
C ALA A 44 8.08 5.88 4.92
N ILE A 45 8.80 7.00 5.00
CA ILE A 45 9.07 7.86 3.83
C ILE A 45 9.79 7.09 2.71
N LYS A 46 10.74 6.22 3.05
CA LYS A 46 11.42 5.36 2.05
C LYS A 46 10.45 4.38 1.40
N VAL A 47 9.55 3.78 2.16
CA VAL A 47 8.53 2.87 1.62
C VAL A 47 7.55 3.62 0.72
N LEU A 48 7.05 4.78 1.16
CA LEU A 48 6.13 5.64 0.41
C LEU A 48 6.75 6.13 -0.90
N THR A 49 8.03 6.53 -0.88
CA THR A 49 8.77 6.92 -2.09
C THR A 49 8.86 5.76 -3.09
N ARG A 50 9.06 4.52 -2.61
CA ARG A 50 8.98 3.33 -3.48
C ARG A 50 7.56 3.14 -4.02
N GLY A 51 6.53 3.41 -3.21
CA GLY A 51 5.11 3.38 -3.59
C GLY A 51 4.79 4.34 -4.73
N ILE A 52 5.20 5.60 -4.63
CA ILE A 52 5.02 6.61 -5.69
C ILE A 52 5.66 6.14 -7.00
N ARG A 53 6.88 5.61 -6.96
CA ARG A 53 7.53 5.09 -8.17
C ARG A 53 6.75 3.92 -8.80
N ARG A 54 6.03 3.12 -8.00
CA ARG A 54 5.11 2.10 -8.53
C ARG A 54 3.85 2.74 -9.10
N ALA A 55 3.26 3.72 -8.41
CA ALA A 55 2.11 4.47 -8.87
C ALA A 55 2.37 5.14 -10.23
N GLN A 56 3.54 5.76 -10.41
CA GLN A 56 3.96 6.34 -11.70
C GLN A 56 4.00 5.30 -12.83
N ARG A 57 4.55 4.10 -12.56
CA ARG A 57 4.58 3.01 -13.54
C ARG A 57 3.17 2.51 -13.87
N MET A 58 2.29 2.41 -12.88
CA MET A 58 0.89 2.03 -13.08
C MET A 58 0.14 3.08 -13.90
N ARG A 59 0.33 4.36 -13.59
CA ARG A 59 -0.20 5.47 -14.39
C ARG A 59 0.23 5.33 -15.85
N THR A 60 1.53 5.24 -16.11
CA THR A 60 2.05 5.09 -17.49
C THR A 60 1.48 3.86 -18.19
N TYR A 61 1.27 2.76 -17.47
CA TYR A 61 0.63 1.57 -18.04
C TYR A 61 -0.82 1.86 -18.45
N TRP A 62 -1.61 2.53 -17.61
CA TRP A 62 -3.04 2.74 -17.83
C TRP A 62 -3.40 3.99 -18.66
N THR A 63 -2.52 4.99 -18.76
CA THR A 63 -2.74 6.20 -19.58
C THR A 63 -3.09 5.84 -21.02
N GLY A 64 -4.19 6.41 -21.52
CA GLY A 64 -4.68 6.17 -22.88
C GLY A 64 -5.23 4.76 -23.16
N ARG A 65 -5.30 3.87 -22.15
CA ARG A 65 -5.92 2.55 -22.30
C ARG A 65 -7.40 2.61 -21.94
N ALA A 66 -8.25 2.17 -22.87
CA ALA A 66 -9.66 1.95 -22.60
C ALA A 66 -9.90 0.54 -22.02
N GLY A 67 -10.83 0.42 -21.08
CA GLY A 67 -11.25 -0.86 -20.51
C GLY A 67 -10.42 -1.33 -19.30
N GLY A 68 -10.49 -2.63 -18.99
CA GLY A 68 -9.86 -3.25 -17.82
C GLY A 68 -10.88 -3.72 -16.76
N PRO A 69 -10.43 -4.47 -15.74
CA PRO A 69 -11.28 -4.91 -14.65
C PRO A 69 -12.01 -3.75 -13.95
N PRO A 70 -13.23 -3.95 -13.42
CA PRO A 70 -13.92 -2.91 -12.66
C PRO A 70 -13.31 -2.68 -11.27
N ASP A 71 -12.66 -3.71 -10.71
CA ASP A 71 -11.97 -3.64 -9.43
C ASP A 71 -10.54 -3.11 -9.61
N TRP A 72 -10.17 -2.08 -8.84
CA TRP A 72 -8.87 -1.44 -8.93
C TRP A 72 -7.73 -2.38 -8.54
N ARG A 73 -7.95 -3.31 -7.60
CA ARG A 73 -6.91 -4.28 -7.19
C ARG A 73 -6.53 -5.17 -8.35
N SER A 74 -7.52 -5.64 -9.09
CA SER A 74 -7.32 -6.39 -10.34
C SER A 74 -6.54 -5.58 -11.40
N ARG A 75 -6.69 -4.24 -11.45
CA ARG A 75 -5.90 -3.37 -12.34
C ARG A 75 -4.46 -3.17 -11.88
N VAL A 76 -4.23 -3.08 -10.57
CA VAL A 76 -2.89 -3.11 -9.96
C VAL A 76 -2.21 -4.42 -10.30
N ASP A 77 -2.93 -5.54 -10.20
CA ASP A 77 -2.41 -6.85 -10.56
C ASP A 77 -1.99 -6.94 -12.02
N GLN A 78 -2.83 -6.47 -12.94
CA GLN A 78 -2.52 -6.48 -14.37
C GLN A 78 -1.31 -5.59 -14.76
N SER A 79 -1.06 -4.52 -14.02
CA SER A 79 0.01 -3.57 -14.34
C SER A 79 1.35 -3.89 -13.67
N LEU A 80 1.34 -4.33 -12.40
CA LEU A 80 2.56 -4.58 -11.62
C LEU A 80 2.53 -5.83 -10.73
N ALA A 81 1.38 -6.49 -10.56
CA ALA A 81 1.23 -7.70 -9.75
C ALA A 81 1.86 -7.56 -8.35
N GLY A 82 2.52 -8.62 -7.88
CA GLY A 82 3.16 -8.66 -6.57
C GLY A 82 4.21 -7.57 -6.31
N GLN A 83 4.73 -6.87 -7.33
CA GLN A 83 5.67 -5.76 -7.10
C GLN A 83 5.01 -4.54 -6.46
N ALA A 84 3.75 -4.25 -6.81
CA ALA A 84 2.98 -3.17 -6.20
C ALA A 84 2.60 -3.54 -4.76
N TRP A 85 2.09 -4.76 -4.56
CA TRP A 85 1.65 -5.24 -3.25
C TRP A 85 2.76 -5.41 -2.24
N ARG A 86 4.00 -5.66 -2.68
CA ARG A 86 5.15 -5.73 -1.78
C ARG A 86 5.38 -4.43 -1.03
N VAL A 87 5.14 -3.27 -1.67
CA VAL A 87 5.29 -1.97 -1.00
C VAL A 87 4.17 -1.77 0.03
N SER A 88 2.93 -2.08 -0.33
CA SER A 88 1.78 -2.01 0.60
C SER A 88 1.97 -2.97 1.79
N LEU A 89 2.50 -4.18 1.55
CA LEU A 89 2.86 -5.14 2.59
C LEU A 89 3.97 -4.61 3.52
N ASP A 90 5.05 -4.05 2.98
CA ASP A 90 6.13 -3.46 3.77
C ASP A 90 5.61 -2.31 4.66
N LEU A 91 4.70 -1.48 4.13
CA LEU A 91 4.11 -0.35 4.84
C LEU A 91 3.16 -0.82 5.96
N ALA A 92 2.33 -1.84 5.70
CA ALA A 92 1.47 -2.44 6.70
C ALA A 92 2.28 -3.07 7.85
N LYS A 93 3.40 -3.73 7.55
CA LYS A 93 4.32 -4.26 8.57
C LYS A 93 4.95 -3.17 9.42
N TRP A 94 5.42 -2.08 8.80
CA TRP A 94 5.94 -0.92 9.52
C TRP A 94 4.88 -0.34 10.46
N SER A 95 3.66 -0.17 9.95
CA SER A 95 2.51 0.37 10.69
C SER A 95 2.18 -0.48 11.92
N LEU A 96 2.13 -1.81 11.76
CA LEU A 96 1.92 -2.77 12.84
C LEU A 96 3.04 -2.79 13.87
N ALA A 97 4.30 -2.62 13.45
CA ALA A 97 5.43 -2.58 14.37
C ALA A 97 5.41 -1.34 15.29
N LYS A 98 4.81 -0.23 14.83
CA LYS A 98 4.66 0.99 15.63
C LYS A 98 3.44 0.96 16.53
N ASN A 99 2.32 0.46 15.99
CA ASN A 99 1.05 0.41 16.70
C ASN A 99 0.28 -0.83 16.22
N PRO A 100 0.36 -1.94 16.97
CA PRO A 100 -0.41 -3.14 16.70
C PRO A 100 -1.90 -2.80 16.57
N ASP A 101 -2.48 -3.15 15.42
CA ASP A 101 -3.86 -2.86 15.11
C ASP A 101 -4.48 -4.01 14.29
N PRO A 102 -5.64 -4.53 14.69
CA PRO A 102 -6.25 -5.69 14.04
C PRO A 102 -6.69 -5.40 12.59
N ALA A 103 -7.08 -4.17 12.26
CA ALA A 103 -7.47 -3.80 10.90
C ALA A 103 -6.23 -3.74 9.99
N VAL A 104 -5.14 -3.13 10.46
CA VAL A 104 -3.86 -3.12 9.72
C VAL A 104 -3.31 -4.55 9.58
N PHE A 105 -3.51 -5.41 10.57
CA PHE A 105 -3.16 -6.82 10.47
C PHE A 105 -3.93 -7.54 9.37
N GLY A 106 -5.24 -7.29 9.26
CA GLY A 106 -6.07 -7.80 8.16
C GLY A 106 -5.50 -7.40 6.79
N ILE A 107 -5.12 -6.13 6.63
CA ILE A 107 -4.48 -5.64 5.39
C ILE A 107 -3.15 -6.35 5.15
N MET A 108 -2.28 -6.43 6.16
CA MET A 108 -0.99 -7.11 6.03
C MET A 108 -1.17 -8.58 5.60
N ALA A 109 -2.10 -9.31 6.21
CA ALA A 109 -2.38 -10.70 5.90
C ALA A 109 -2.92 -10.88 4.46
N GLU A 110 -3.81 -9.99 4.02
CA GLU A 110 -4.30 -9.96 2.65
C GLU A 110 -3.16 -9.68 1.65
N ARG A 111 -2.36 -8.65 1.88
CA ARG A 111 -1.21 -8.31 1.01
C ARG A 111 -0.15 -9.40 1.00
N PHE A 112 0.06 -10.09 2.13
CA PHE A 112 0.95 -11.25 2.20
C PHE A 112 0.48 -12.33 1.23
N ARG A 113 -0.83 -12.63 1.21
CA ARG A 113 -1.41 -13.60 0.28
C ARG A 113 -1.17 -13.22 -1.18
N TRP A 114 -1.30 -11.95 -1.56
CA TRP A 114 -1.04 -11.53 -2.94
C TRP A 114 0.44 -11.55 -3.33
N VAL A 115 1.35 -11.32 -2.37
CA VAL A 115 2.79 -11.32 -2.63
C VAL A 115 3.39 -12.72 -2.61
N LYS A 116 2.88 -13.59 -1.74
CA LYS A 116 3.44 -14.92 -1.46
C LYS A 116 2.62 -16.06 -2.04
N PHE A 117 1.40 -15.80 -2.47
CA PHE A 117 0.44 -16.80 -2.97
C PHE A 117 0.07 -17.86 -1.92
N GLU A 118 0.19 -17.53 -0.63
CA GLU A 118 -0.13 -18.38 0.52
C GLU A 118 -0.82 -17.53 1.61
N PRO A 119 -1.76 -18.10 2.40
CA PRO A 119 -2.37 -17.38 3.50
C PRO A 119 -1.31 -17.02 4.56
N TYR A 120 -1.53 -15.90 5.26
CA TYR A 120 -0.70 -15.61 6.42
C TYR A 120 -0.94 -16.66 7.51
N PRO A 121 0.11 -17.24 8.11
CA PRO A 121 -0.03 -18.45 8.93
C PRO A 121 -0.59 -18.19 10.33
N LEU A 122 -0.69 -16.92 10.75
CA LEU A 122 -1.12 -16.55 12.09
C LEU A 122 -2.44 -15.77 12.03
N ASN A 123 -3.26 -15.91 13.07
CA ASN A 123 -4.30 -14.93 13.36
C ASN A 123 -3.72 -13.76 14.16
N TYR A 124 -4.51 -12.69 14.35
CA TYR A 124 -4.04 -11.49 15.05
C TYR A 124 -3.61 -11.79 16.49
N GLU A 125 -4.38 -12.58 17.23
CA GLU A 125 -4.12 -12.93 18.63
C GLU A 125 -2.78 -13.67 18.82
N THR A 126 -2.46 -14.58 17.90
CA THR A 126 -1.18 -15.32 17.92
C THR A 126 -0.03 -14.41 17.48
N TRP A 127 -0.26 -13.56 16.49
CA TRP A 127 0.73 -12.62 16.00
C TRP A 127 1.10 -11.59 17.07
N ILE A 128 0.12 -10.99 17.75
CA ILE A 128 0.37 -10.00 18.80
C ILE A 128 1.11 -10.66 19.98
N ALA A 129 0.73 -11.88 20.37
CA ALA A 129 1.43 -12.63 21.42
C ALA A 129 2.90 -12.94 21.06
N GLN A 130 3.21 -13.22 19.79
CA GLN A 130 4.57 -13.54 19.34
C GLN A 130 5.45 -12.30 19.09
N TYR A 131 4.87 -11.21 18.58
CA TYR A 131 5.62 -10.08 18.03
C TYR A 131 5.45 -8.77 18.79
N SER A 132 4.61 -8.75 19.83
CA SER A 132 4.43 -7.58 20.70
C SER A 132 4.42 -7.91 22.21
N GLY A 133 4.88 -9.12 22.58
CA GLY A 133 5.24 -9.45 23.96
C GLY A 133 6.35 -8.51 24.49
N PRO A 134 6.44 -8.31 25.82
CA PRO A 134 7.11 -7.15 26.42
C PRO A 134 8.58 -7.06 26.01
N GLN A 135 8.96 -5.89 25.47
CA GLN A 135 10.37 -5.46 25.43
C GLN A 135 10.83 -5.07 26.83
#